data_AF-A0A7S4SEV9-F1
#
_entry.id   AF-A0A7S4SEV9-F1
#
_cell.length_a   1.000
_cell.length_b   1.000
_cell.length_c   1.000
_cell.angle_alpha   90.00
_cell.angle_beta   90.00
_cell.angle_gamma   90.00
#
_symmetry.space_group_name_H-M   'P 1'
#
loop_
_entity.id
_entity.type
_entity.pdbx_description
1 polymer ?
#
loop_
_entity_poly.entity_id
_entity_poly.type
_entity_poly.pdbx_seq_one_letter_code
_entity_poly.pdbx_strand_id
1 'polypeptide(L)'
;MGLVYRSDNMMALPWRNRLKLDAMTMMMATMVRVMLMMHQSRHTSNRTTEEEEANDATKIHHKLWSTHQSQQQLSQIVPPQWKRKLLSLQAAQITSQSNDPLLTSQDVSQNLPSLASALVELPISSIFMQNADMVLKKISDETNADMTKQGIFAFYVNGQPSFNLFQLINIFREEDELLYTLEENMFDLLERNEKALEVVREAMEMGEHMESGTNNNNDDEDDTTASTYRIDVGRGWKNAILYLNDIEKNSQYNSWSRNMMNFIMAAQYGHPHTVRRNIFAMLIVVDTTVGQRYDVLDMSMQLMQMRYPIRLGILFVGEEDVKACRSGVKSEEEVDDGEVVSCDDVLLAKSSSEENTEQKSTQERMASSTSFITTQEAYQLFQIVLKHNRVAGIHYIHEITKTFASMKEGGMNHGRAQHKPTLEEYINLHSTVVSNVLGISNSEAKAEAIQVLSTAPVVTEKTESYGKSVQFAVTKSIGAGMSFFNGVPMPTSSGQDFMEGTSRVFKEEMQFI
;
A
#
# COMPACT_ATOMS: atom_id res chain seq x y z
N MET A 1 4.42 97.24 14.03
CA MET A 1 5.34 98.16 13.30
C MET A 1 5.37 97.69 11.87
N GLY A 2 4.83 98.49 10.95
CA GLY A 2 4.66 98.08 9.56
C GLY A 2 5.99 98.01 8.80
N LEU A 3 6.02 97.19 7.76
CA LEU A 3 6.93 97.36 6.64
C LEU A 3 6.14 97.11 5.35
N VAL A 4 5.82 98.24 4.71
CA VAL A 4 5.46 98.35 3.30
C VAL A 4 6.69 97.96 2.49
N TYR A 5 6.53 97.06 1.51
CA TYR A 5 7.33 97.17 0.30
C TYR A 5 6.44 97.01 -0.93
N ARG A 6 6.48 98.06 -1.73
CA ARG A 6 5.74 98.34 -2.94
C ARG A 6 6.34 97.53 -4.09
N SER A 7 5.47 97.19 -5.03
CA SER A 7 5.81 96.62 -6.34
C SER A 7 6.88 97.45 -7.05
N ASP A 8 7.76 96.78 -7.80
CA ASP A 8 7.99 97.05 -9.23
C ASP A 8 9.26 96.33 -9.71
N ASN A 9 9.09 95.22 -10.43
CA ASN A 9 9.82 94.93 -11.69
C ASN A 9 9.41 93.55 -12.22
N MET A 10 8.44 93.55 -13.12
CA MET A 10 8.07 92.41 -13.97
C MET A 10 8.44 92.72 -15.42
N MET A 11 9.53 92.13 -15.91
CA MET A 11 9.75 91.69 -17.30
C MET A 11 10.91 90.68 -17.24
N ALA A 12 10.92 89.47 -17.81
CA ALA A 12 9.96 88.74 -18.62
C ALA A 12 10.26 87.24 -18.42
N LEU A 13 9.23 86.40 -18.21
CA LEU A 13 9.32 84.95 -18.30
C LEU A 13 8.08 84.42 -19.04
N PRO A 14 8.19 83.33 -19.84
CA PRO A 14 7.14 82.90 -20.75
C PRO A 14 5.88 82.45 -20.01
N TRP A 15 4.71 82.65 -20.62
CA TRP A 15 3.39 82.38 -20.00
C TRP A 15 3.22 80.95 -19.43
N ARG A 16 3.95 79.96 -19.96
CA ARG A 16 3.97 78.58 -19.46
C ARG A 16 4.63 78.43 -18.08
N ASN A 17 5.54 79.32 -17.70
CA ASN A 17 6.21 79.27 -16.41
C ASN A 17 5.41 79.96 -15.30
N ARG A 18 4.51 80.91 -15.61
CA ARG A 18 3.59 81.49 -14.61
C ARG A 18 2.55 80.47 -14.14
N LEU A 19 1.98 79.68 -15.04
CA LEU A 19 1.02 78.60 -14.69
C LEU A 19 1.66 77.50 -13.84
N LYS A 20 2.94 77.17 -14.07
CA LYS A 20 3.67 76.20 -13.25
C LYS A 20 4.08 76.77 -11.89
N LEU A 21 4.44 78.05 -11.81
CA LEU A 21 4.75 78.71 -10.54
C LEU A 21 3.50 78.92 -9.68
N ASP A 22 2.35 79.26 -10.26
CA ASP A 22 1.08 79.41 -9.55
C ASP A 22 0.51 78.05 -9.10
N ALA A 23 0.66 77.00 -9.91
CA ALA A 23 0.28 75.64 -9.51
C ALA A 23 1.18 75.07 -8.40
N MET A 24 2.49 75.27 -8.46
CA MET A 24 3.40 74.83 -7.40
C MET A 24 3.29 75.66 -6.12
N THR A 25 3.02 76.98 -6.21
CA THR A 25 2.77 77.80 -5.02
C THR A 25 1.41 77.52 -4.41
N MET A 26 0.35 77.22 -5.19
CA MET A 26 -0.91 76.70 -4.64
C MET A 26 -0.71 75.34 -3.99
N MET A 27 0.03 74.41 -4.62
CA MET A 27 0.25 73.06 -4.09
C MET A 27 1.09 73.07 -2.80
N MET A 28 2.14 73.90 -2.74
CA MET A 28 2.92 74.12 -1.52
C MET A 28 2.13 74.88 -0.44
N ALA A 29 1.33 75.88 -0.80
CA ALA A 29 0.48 76.57 0.17
C ALA A 29 -0.59 75.63 0.75
N THR A 30 -1.15 74.71 -0.05
CA THR A 30 -2.09 73.68 0.45
C THR A 30 -1.39 72.63 1.30
N MET A 31 -0.18 72.18 0.93
CA MET A 31 0.59 71.23 1.73
C MET A 31 1.02 71.83 3.07
N VAL A 32 1.48 73.09 3.10
CA VAL A 32 1.86 73.79 4.34
C VAL A 32 0.63 74.04 5.22
N ARG A 33 -0.55 74.30 4.64
CA ARG A 33 -1.80 74.47 5.39
C ARG A 33 -2.32 73.15 5.96
N VAL A 34 -2.18 72.04 5.23
CA VAL A 34 -2.50 70.68 5.69
C VAL A 34 -1.51 70.21 6.77
N MET A 35 -0.21 70.49 6.62
CA MET A 35 0.78 70.19 7.65
C MET A 35 0.60 71.03 8.92
N LEU A 36 0.23 72.32 8.80
CA LEU A 36 -0.12 73.16 9.96
C LEU A 36 -1.39 72.68 10.67
N MET A 37 -2.39 72.18 9.93
CA MET A 37 -3.59 71.56 10.51
C MET A 37 -3.27 70.22 11.19
N MET A 38 -2.42 69.38 10.60
CA MET A 38 -1.95 68.12 11.21
C MET A 38 -1.05 68.36 12.43
N HIS A 39 -0.27 69.44 12.46
CA HIS A 39 0.59 69.78 13.59
C HIS A 39 -0.21 70.36 14.77
N GLN A 40 -1.29 71.11 14.51
CA GLN A 40 -2.20 71.58 15.57
C GLN A 40 -3.03 70.45 16.21
N SER A 41 -3.26 69.34 15.48
CA SER A 41 -3.98 68.16 16.00
C SER A 41 -3.14 67.27 16.93
N ARG A 42 -1.80 67.37 16.89
CA ARG A 42 -0.88 66.50 17.66
C ARG A 42 -0.75 66.82 19.15
N HIS A 43 -1.25 67.96 19.63
CA HIS A 43 -1.06 68.37 21.04
C HIS A 43 -2.22 68.05 21.98
N THR A 44 -3.26 67.35 21.54
CA THR A 44 -4.37 66.91 22.41
C THR A 44 -4.50 65.39 22.35
N SER A 45 -3.70 64.71 23.19
CA SER A 45 -3.70 63.27 23.36
C SER A 45 -5.00 62.76 24.00
N ASN A 46 -5.66 61.79 23.36
CA ASN A 46 -6.19 60.60 24.05
C ASN A 46 -6.29 59.40 23.09
N ARG A 47 -5.89 58.23 23.61
CA ARG A 47 -5.52 56.98 22.93
C ARG A 47 -6.66 56.23 22.18
N THR A 48 -7.79 56.89 21.92
CA THR A 48 -8.91 56.35 21.13
C THR A 48 -8.92 56.88 19.68
N THR A 49 -8.00 57.78 19.33
CA THR A 49 -8.01 58.46 18.03
C THR A 49 -7.17 57.79 16.94
N GLU A 50 -6.25 56.86 17.24
CA GLU A 50 -5.42 56.23 16.19
C GLU A 50 -6.23 55.31 15.26
N GLU A 51 -7.24 54.60 15.77
CA GLU A 51 -8.16 53.81 14.95
C GLU A 51 -9.12 54.71 14.14
N GLU A 52 -9.62 55.81 14.71
CA GLU A 52 -10.46 56.76 13.98
C GLU A 52 -9.66 57.54 12.93
N GLU A 53 -8.42 57.93 13.21
CA GLU A 53 -7.52 58.59 12.25
C GLU A 53 -7.07 57.61 11.15
N ALA A 54 -6.85 56.32 11.46
CA ALA A 54 -6.59 55.30 10.44
C ALA A 54 -7.83 55.03 9.57
N ASN A 55 -9.02 55.04 10.16
CA ASN A 55 -10.29 54.86 9.46
C ASN A 55 -10.65 56.09 8.61
N ASP A 56 -10.30 57.30 9.06
CA ASP A 56 -10.48 58.51 8.28
C ASP A 56 -9.39 58.70 7.23
N ALA A 57 -8.15 58.27 7.47
CA ALA A 57 -7.10 58.21 6.46
C ALA A 57 -7.45 57.22 5.34
N THR A 58 -8.01 56.05 5.67
CA THR A 58 -8.49 55.08 4.68
C THR A 58 -9.74 55.56 3.95
N LYS A 59 -10.67 56.26 4.61
CA LYS A 59 -11.80 56.94 3.93
C LYS A 59 -11.34 58.08 3.03
N ILE A 60 -10.36 58.88 3.44
CA ILE A 60 -9.79 59.96 2.63
C ILE A 60 -9.02 59.38 1.45
N HIS A 61 -8.25 58.30 1.66
CA HIS A 61 -7.60 57.55 0.59
C HIS A 61 -8.65 57.02 -0.39
N HIS A 62 -9.67 56.31 0.09
CA HIS A 62 -10.78 55.81 -0.72
C HIS A 62 -11.52 56.92 -1.48
N LYS A 63 -11.67 58.10 -0.87
CA LYS A 63 -12.32 59.26 -1.50
C LYS A 63 -11.39 59.96 -2.51
N LEU A 64 -10.08 60.04 -2.26
CA LEU A 64 -9.10 60.51 -3.24
C LEU A 64 -9.05 59.57 -4.46
N TRP A 65 -9.04 58.26 -4.21
CA TRP A 65 -9.08 57.22 -5.22
C TRP A 65 -10.36 57.25 -6.05
N SER A 66 -11.52 57.50 -5.40
CA SER A 66 -12.79 57.62 -6.12
C SER A 66 -12.96 58.96 -6.86
N THR A 67 -12.18 59.99 -6.54
CA THR A 67 -12.25 61.30 -7.21
C THR A 67 -11.29 61.40 -8.41
N HIS A 68 -10.27 60.53 -8.47
CA HIS A 68 -9.29 60.56 -9.55
C HIS A 68 -9.81 59.81 -10.79
N GLN A 69 -10.27 60.56 -11.80
CA GLN A 69 -10.90 60.02 -13.01
C GLN A 69 -10.00 59.04 -13.81
N SER A 70 -8.68 59.18 -13.72
CA SER A 70 -7.74 58.21 -14.33
C SER A 70 -7.49 56.95 -13.49
N GLN A 71 -7.82 56.96 -12.19
CA GLN A 71 -7.77 55.76 -11.36
C GLN A 71 -9.09 54.98 -11.41
N GLN A 72 -10.24 55.65 -11.59
CA GLN A 72 -11.51 54.99 -11.92
C GLN A 72 -11.47 54.20 -13.24
N GLN A 73 -10.57 54.55 -14.17
CA GLN A 73 -10.34 53.79 -15.39
C GLN A 73 -9.54 52.50 -15.16
N LEU A 74 -8.84 52.38 -14.02
CA LEU A 74 -8.01 51.22 -13.70
C LEU A 74 -8.63 50.35 -12.59
N SER A 75 -9.47 50.92 -11.72
CA SER A 75 -10.22 50.17 -10.73
C SER A 75 -11.37 49.43 -11.40
N GLN A 76 -11.32 48.09 -11.30
CA GLN A 76 -12.40 47.16 -11.64
C GLN A 76 -12.66 46.89 -13.14
N ILE A 77 -11.78 47.28 -14.05
CA ILE A 77 -11.85 46.74 -15.42
C ILE A 77 -11.21 45.35 -15.42
N VAL A 78 -12.04 44.31 -15.39
CA VAL A 78 -11.59 42.96 -15.70
C VAL A 78 -11.14 42.96 -17.17
N PRO A 79 -9.83 42.76 -17.45
CA PRO A 79 -9.35 42.78 -18.82
C PRO A 79 -10.02 41.67 -19.64
N PRO A 80 -10.22 41.84 -20.96
CA PRO A 80 -10.92 40.86 -21.81
C PRO A 80 -10.21 39.50 -21.81
N GLN A 81 -10.95 38.42 -22.03
CA GLN A 81 -10.50 37.03 -21.82
C GLN A 81 -9.17 36.67 -22.51
N TRP A 82 -8.97 37.14 -23.74
CA TRP A 82 -7.75 36.88 -24.50
C TRP A 82 -6.50 37.52 -23.87
N LYS A 83 -6.65 38.67 -23.19
CA LYS A 83 -5.57 39.34 -22.46
C LYS A 83 -5.24 38.66 -21.14
N ARG A 84 -6.20 37.94 -20.55
CA ARG A 84 -6.01 37.23 -19.26
C ARG A 84 -5.20 35.95 -19.37
N LYS A 85 -5.04 35.40 -20.57
CA LYS A 85 -4.36 34.11 -20.79
C LYS A 85 -2.93 34.10 -20.25
N LEU A 86 -2.24 35.24 -20.27
CA LEU A 86 -0.85 35.38 -19.84
C LEU A 86 -0.69 36.05 -18.47
N LEU A 87 -1.81 36.32 -17.78
CA LEU A 87 -1.80 37.11 -16.54
C LEU A 87 -0.96 36.46 -15.43
N SER A 88 -1.04 35.13 -15.29
CA SER A 88 -0.25 34.38 -14.30
C SER A 88 1.25 34.48 -14.57
N LEU A 89 1.65 34.44 -15.84
CA LEU A 89 3.05 34.59 -16.25
C LEU A 89 3.55 36.02 -16.04
N GLN A 90 2.70 37.02 -16.31
CA GLN A 90 3.01 38.44 -16.05
C GLN A 90 3.18 38.71 -14.55
N ALA A 91 2.29 38.16 -13.72
CA ALA A 91 2.40 38.23 -12.27
C ALA A 91 3.71 37.57 -11.79
N ALA A 92 4.00 36.35 -12.24
CA ALA A 92 5.23 35.63 -11.87
C ALA A 92 6.50 36.40 -12.28
N GLN A 93 6.51 37.03 -13.45
CA GLN A 93 7.65 37.82 -13.91
C GLN A 93 7.92 39.03 -13.01
N ILE A 94 6.89 39.75 -12.58
CA ILE A 94 7.04 40.91 -11.69
C ILE A 94 7.52 40.46 -10.31
N THR A 95 6.93 39.39 -9.78
CA THR A 95 7.33 38.81 -8.50
C THR A 95 8.80 38.43 -8.54
N SER A 96 9.24 37.73 -9.59
CA SER A 96 10.63 37.32 -9.79
C SER A 96 11.60 38.49 -10.01
N GLN A 97 11.14 39.62 -10.54
CA GLN A 97 11.97 40.80 -10.83
C GLN A 97 11.99 41.83 -9.68
N SER A 98 11.14 41.63 -8.67
CA SER A 98 11.05 42.53 -7.52
C SER A 98 12.22 42.36 -6.54
N ASN A 99 12.46 43.37 -5.71
CA ASN A 99 13.46 43.30 -4.65
C ASN A 99 13.03 42.35 -3.52
N ASP A 100 11.71 42.18 -3.31
CA ASP A 100 11.14 41.25 -2.33
C ASP A 100 10.05 40.39 -2.99
N PRO A 101 10.43 39.22 -3.54
CA PRO A 101 9.50 38.33 -4.22
C PRO A 101 8.38 37.81 -3.31
N LEU A 102 8.60 37.64 -2.00
CA LEU A 102 7.59 37.09 -1.11
C LEU A 102 6.50 38.11 -0.81
N LEU A 103 6.90 39.33 -0.44
CA LEU A 103 5.94 40.42 -0.20
C LEU A 103 5.19 40.79 -1.48
N THR A 104 5.88 40.86 -2.62
CA THR A 104 5.20 41.16 -3.90
C THR A 104 4.27 40.04 -4.34
N SER A 105 4.62 38.77 -4.11
CA SER A 105 3.70 37.64 -4.35
C SER A 105 2.45 37.75 -3.47
N GLN A 106 2.62 38.12 -2.19
CA GLN A 106 1.51 38.35 -1.27
C GLN A 106 0.62 39.50 -1.75
N ASP A 107 1.20 40.64 -2.08
CA ASP A 107 0.49 41.83 -2.54
C ASP A 107 -0.28 41.57 -3.84
N VAL A 108 0.35 40.89 -4.81
CA VAL A 108 -0.28 40.51 -6.07
C VAL A 108 -1.40 39.50 -5.84
N SER A 109 -1.21 38.52 -4.96
CA SER A 109 -2.25 37.51 -4.66
C SER A 109 -3.46 38.11 -3.94
N GLN A 110 -3.24 39.04 -2.99
CA GLN A 110 -4.32 39.66 -2.21
C GLN A 110 -5.09 40.72 -3.01
N ASN A 111 -4.41 41.41 -3.94
CA ASN A 111 -4.97 42.52 -4.71
C ASN A 111 -5.10 42.21 -6.22
N LEU A 112 -5.10 40.94 -6.63
CA LEU A 112 -5.12 40.55 -8.03
C LEU A 112 -6.24 41.22 -8.86
N PRO A 113 -7.50 41.32 -8.38
CA PRO A 113 -8.57 41.93 -9.17
C PRO A 113 -8.35 43.42 -9.48
N SER A 114 -7.67 44.16 -8.59
CA SER A 114 -7.36 45.58 -8.81
C SER A 114 -6.10 45.77 -9.64
N LEU A 115 -5.15 44.83 -9.57
CA LEU A 115 -3.89 44.89 -10.31
C LEU A 115 -3.98 44.29 -11.72
N ALA A 116 -4.99 43.46 -12.01
CA ALA A 116 -5.11 42.73 -13.27
C ALA A 116 -5.04 43.62 -14.53
N SER A 117 -5.61 44.82 -14.50
CA SER A 117 -5.59 45.77 -15.61
C SER A 117 -4.16 46.27 -15.90
N ALA A 118 -3.38 46.53 -14.85
CA ALA A 118 -1.98 46.96 -14.97
C ALA A 118 -1.04 45.81 -15.34
N LEU A 119 -1.27 44.61 -14.78
CA LEU A 119 -0.45 43.42 -15.06
C LEU A 119 -0.49 43.01 -16.52
N VAL A 120 -1.67 43.12 -17.15
CA VAL A 120 -1.89 42.75 -18.55
C VAL A 120 -1.07 43.59 -19.54
N GLU A 121 -0.74 44.82 -19.19
CA GLU A 121 0.01 45.74 -20.07
C GLU A 121 1.52 45.44 -20.08
N LEU A 122 1.99 44.60 -19.17
CA LEU A 122 3.42 44.34 -19.02
C LEU A 122 3.93 43.36 -20.08
N PRO A 123 5.01 43.72 -20.79
CA PRO A 123 5.63 42.82 -21.75
C PRO A 123 6.35 41.69 -21.02
N ILE A 124 6.16 40.48 -21.53
CA ILE A 124 6.85 39.29 -21.07
C ILE A 124 8.14 39.12 -21.87
N SER A 125 9.24 38.85 -21.18
CA SER A 125 10.50 38.47 -21.84
C SER A 125 10.38 37.07 -22.44
N SER A 126 10.81 36.88 -23.69
CA SER A 126 10.82 35.57 -24.35
C SER A 126 11.65 34.52 -23.59
N ILE A 127 12.70 34.96 -22.90
CA ILE A 127 13.55 34.11 -22.05
C ILE A 127 12.76 33.57 -20.86
N PHE A 128 11.94 34.43 -20.24
CA PHE A 128 11.11 34.04 -19.09
C PHE A 128 10.05 33.01 -19.50
N MET A 129 9.45 33.21 -20.66
CA MET A 129 8.47 32.28 -21.23
C MET A 129 9.08 30.89 -21.49
N GLN A 130 10.28 30.84 -22.09
CA GLN A 130 10.98 29.58 -22.34
C GLN A 130 11.35 28.85 -21.03
N ASN A 131 11.76 29.58 -20.00
CA ASN A 131 12.08 28.99 -18.69
C ASN A 131 10.82 28.41 -18.01
N ALA A 132 9.69 29.11 -18.09
CA ALA A 132 8.43 28.63 -17.55
C ALA A 132 7.97 27.33 -18.23
N ASP A 133 8.09 27.25 -19.56
CA ASP A 133 7.76 26.04 -20.33
C ASP A 133 8.69 24.87 -19.97
N MET A 134 9.97 25.14 -19.73
CA MET A 134 10.94 24.12 -19.32
C MET A 134 10.62 23.56 -17.93
N VAL A 135 10.26 24.42 -16.97
CA VAL A 135 9.87 24.00 -15.62
C VAL A 135 8.59 23.18 -15.66
N LEU A 136 7.58 23.61 -16.44
CA LEU A 136 6.35 22.85 -16.62
C LEU A 136 6.58 21.46 -17.20
N LYS A 137 7.49 21.32 -18.17
CA LYS A 137 7.86 20.01 -18.72
C LYS A 137 8.53 19.12 -17.68
N LYS A 138 9.51 19.64 -16.94
CA LYS A 138 10.20 18.87 -15.88
C LYS A 138 9.22 18.34 -14.83
N ILE A 139 8.32 19.18 -14.35
CA ILE A 139 7.34 18.77 -13.35
C ILE A 139 6.37 17.74 -13.96
N SER A 140 5.94 17.93 -15.21
CA SER A 140 5.09 16.96 -15.91
C SER A 140 5.77 15.59 -16.08
N ASP A 141 7.07 15.59 -16.37
CA ASP A 141 7.88 14.37 -16.52
C ASP A 141 8.08 13.67 -15.15
N GLU A 142 8.28 14.42 -14.07
CA GLU A 142 8.50 13.88 -12.71
C GLU A 142 7.22 13.38 -12.04
N THR A 143 6.08 14.03 -12.31
CA THR A 143 4.81 13.73 -11.61
C THR A 143 3.87 12.81 -12.39
N ASN A 144 4.25 12.36 -13.59
CA ASN A 144 3.42 11.56 -14.50
C ASN A 144 2.00 12.13 -14.74
N ALA A 145 1.79 13.42 -14.46
CA ALA A 145 0.53 14.11 -14.63
C ALA A 145 0.67 15.08 -15.80
N ASP A 146 -0.31 15.12 -16.71
CA ASP A 146 -0.38 16.12 -17.79
C ASP A 146 -0.65 17.51 -17.19
N MET A 147 0.41 18.11 -16.64
CA MET A 147 0.41 19.40 -15.96
C MET A 147 0.26 20.58 -16.92
N THR A 148 0.20 20.32 -18.23
CA THR A 148 0.05 21.36 -19.26
C THR A 148 -1.36 21.96 -19.30
N LYS A 149 -2.35 21.35 -18.63
CA LYS A 149 -3.78 21.71 -18.78
C LYS A 149 -4.40 22.40 -17.57
N GLN A 150 -3.84 22.29 -16.36
CA GLN A 150 -4.42 22.87 -15.15
C GLN A 150 -3.32 23.36 -14.22
N GLY A 151 -3.46 24.58 -13.69
CA GLY A 151 -2.55 25.09 -12.66
C GLY A 151 -2.73 24.28 -11.39
N ILE A 152 -1.76 23.43 -11.07
CA ILE A 152 -1.75 22.62 -9.85
C ILE A 152 -0.99 23.40 -8.78
N PHE A 153 -1.61 23.51 -7.61
CA PHE A 153 -0.93 23.97 -6.41
C PHE A 153 -0.62 22.73 -5.59
N ALA A 154 0.66 22.53 -5.26
CA ALA A 154 1.14 21.51 -4.35
C ALA A 154 2.08 22.18 -3.34
N PHE A 155 1.87 21.94 -2.04
CA PHE A 155 2.74 22.42 -0.98
C PHE A 155 3.30 21.21 -0.26
N TYR A 156 4.63 21.15 -0.20
CA TYR A 156 5.36 20.02 0.37
C TYR A 156 6.20 20.50 1.55
N VAL A 157 6.23 19.68 2.60
CA VAL A 157 7.17 19.80 3.71
C VAL A 157 8.01 18.54 3.70
N ASN A 158 9.31 18.65 3.44
CA ASN A 158 10.23 17.52 3.36
C ASN A 158 9.72 16.35 2.50
N GLY A 159 9.10 16.65 1.34
CA GLY A 159 8.53 15.63 0.43
C GLY A 159 7.06 15.28 0.69
N GLN A 160 6.51 15.61 1.86
CA GLN A 160 5.12 15.31 2.20
C GLN A 160 4.14 16.41 1.77
N PRO A 161 3.11 16.10 0.95
CA PRO A 161 2.13 17.10 0.53
C PRO A 161 1.18 17.47 1.67
N SER A 162 0.97 18.76 1.92
CA SER A 162 0.00 19.24 2.92
C SER A 162 -0.60 20.60 2.55
N PHE A 163 -1.87 20.81 2.89
CA PHE A 163 -2.55 22.09 2.65
C PHE A 163 -3.36 22.60 3.85
N ASN A 164 -3.61 21.73 4.81
CA ASN A 164 -4.37 22.06 6.00
C ASN A 164 -3.43 22.57 7.09
N LEU A 165 -3.71 23.76 7.63
CA LEU A 165 -2.90 24.38 8.68
C LEU A 165 -2.74 23.48 9.93
N PHE A 166 -3.80 22.77 10.33
CA PHE A 166 -3.73 21.87 11.49
C PHE A 166 -2.89 20.63 11.18
N GLN A 167 -3.01 20.10 9.97
CA GLN A 167 -2.17 18.99 9.51
C GLN A 167 -0.71 19.42 9.43
N LEU A 168 -0.45 20.64 8.94
CA LEU A 168 0.88 21.21 8.83
C LEU A 168 1.55 21.40 10.21
N ILE A 169 0.80 21.84 11.22
CA ILE A 169 1.32 21.93 12.59
C ILE A 169 1.70 20.55 13.14
N ASN A 170 0.90 19.52 12.82
CA ASN A 170 1.22 18.16 13.24
C ASN A 170 2.45 17.62 12.52
N ILE A 171 2.52 17.78 11.19
CA ILE A 171 3.69 17.43 10.38
C ILE A 171 4.94 18.14 10.93
N PHE A 172 4.87 19.43 11.22
CA PHE A 172 6.01 20.14 11.80
C PHE A 172 6.42 19.62 13.17
N ARG A 173 5.48 19.20 14.02
CA ARG A 173 5.82 18.59 15.31
C ARG A 173 6.48 17.23 15.16
N GLU A 174 5.95 16.41 14.26
CA GLU A 174 6.48 15.08 13.94
C GLU A 174 7.88 15.20 13.32
N GLU A 175 8.07 16.09 12.35
CA GLU A 175 9.37 16.38 11.74
C GLU A 175 10.38 16.94 12.74
N ASP A 176 9.97 17.85 13.63
CA ASP A 176 10.83 18.39 14.68
C ASP A 176 11.28 17.28 15.64
N GLU A 177 10.37 16.40 16.07
CA GLU A 177 10.71 15.23 16.88
C GLU A 177 11.66 14.27 16.15
N LEU A 178 11.39 13.97 14.86
CA LEU A 178 12.26 13.14 14.03
C LEU A 178 13.66 13.76 13.90
N LEU A 179 13.76 15.06 13.63
CA LEU A 179 15.03 15.76 13.54
C LEU A 179 15.80 15.72 14.86
N TYR A 180 15.13 15.85 16.01
CA TYR A 180 15.78 15.69 17.32
C TYR A 180 16.31 14.27 17.53
N THR A 181 15.53 13.23 17.20
CA THR A 181 16.00 11.84 17.31
C THR A 181 17.16 11.54 16.36
N LEU A 182 17.13 12.14 15.17
CA LEU A 182 18.16 11.99 14.16
C LEU A 182 19.43 12.74 14.56
N GLU A 183 19.31 13.93 15.14
CA GLU A 183 20.41 14.69 15.72
C GLU A 183 21.05 13.91 16.87
N GLU A 184 20.28 13.35 17.82
CA GLU A 184 20.82 12.58 18.93
C GLU A 184 21.58 11.33 18.47
N ASN A 185 21.04 10.60 17.49
CA ASN A 185 21.62 9.36 16.99
C ASN A 185 22.80 9.59 16.03
N MET A 186 22.86 10.74 15.36
CA MET A 186 23.86 11.03 14.32
C MET A 186 24.77 12.20 14.67
N PHE A 187 24.71 12.75 15.89
CA PHE A 187 25.54 13.88 16.34
C PHE A 187 27.02 13.64 16.06
N ASP A 188 27.52 12.45 16.40
CA ASP A 188 28.91 12.03 16.20
C ASP A 188 29.32 11.92 14.71
N LEU A 189 28.36 11.74 13.80
CA LEU A 189 28.57 11.60 12.36
C LEU A 189 28.37 12.92 11.60
N LEU A 190 27.45 13.76 12.06
CA LEU A 190 27.07 15.04 11.45
C LEU A 190 28.08 16.16 11.74
N GLU A 191 28.78 16.11 12.88
CA GLU A 191 29.77 17.13 13.27
C GLU A 191 30.97 17.24 12.29
N ARG A 192 31.15 16.26 11.38
CA ARG A 192 32.39 16.12 10.59
C ARG A 192 32.28 16.30 9.08
N ASN A 193 31.09 16.39 8.48
CA ASN A 193 31.02 16.54 7.01
C ASN A 193 29.66 17.06 6.52
N GLU A 194 29.67 18.16 5.77
CA GLU A 194 28.56 18.65 4.95
C GLU A 194 28.01 17.56 3.99
N LYS A 195 28.89 16.65 3.56
CA LYS A 195 28.54 15.48 2.73
C LYS A 195 27.68 14.44 3.45
N ALA A 196 27.74 14.35 4.78
CA ALA A 196 26.92 13.39 5.53
C ALA A 196 25.44 13.80 5.49
N LEU A 197 25.17 15.11 5.55
CA LEU A 197 23.84 15.69 5.37
C LEU A 197 23.28 15.42 3.96
N GLU A 198 24.12 15.51 2.93
CA GLU A 198 23.72 15.21 1.55
C GLU A 198 23.37 13.72 1.37
N VAL A 199 24.16 12.80 1.96
CA VAL A 199 23.89 11.35 1.94
C VAL A 199 22.63 10.98 2.73
N VAL A 200 22.40 11.62 3.89
CA VAL A 200 21.19 11.41 4.70
C VAL A 200 19.96 11.89 3.94
N ARG A 201 20.06 13.04 3.27
CA ARG A 201 18.99 13.57 2.42
C ARG A 201 18.72 12.65 1.23
N GLU A 202 19.77 12.18 0.55
CA GLU A 202 19.64 11.23 -0.57
C GLU A 202 19.03 9.91 -0.09
N ALA A 203 19.41 9.42 1.10
CA ALA A 203 18.84 8.22 1.69
C ALA A 203 17.37 8.38 2.11
N MET A 204 16.96 9.56 2.57
CA MET A 204 15.56 9.87 2.86
C MET A 204 14.73 10.02 1.58
N GLU A 205 15.26 10.69 0.55
CA GLU A 205 14.65 10.77 -0.79
C GLU A 205 14.56 9.36 -1.43
N MET A 206 15.56 8.49 -1.23
CA MET A 206 15.54 7.08 -1.65
C MET A 206 14.63 6.19 -0.80
N GLY A 207 14.38 6.53 0.47
CA GLY A 207 13.50 5.79 1.37
C GLY A 207 12.06 5.79 0.87
N GLU A 208 11.61 6.90 0.27
CA GLU A 208 10.30 7.01 -0.37
C GLU A 208 10.20 6.08 -1.60
N HIS A 209 11.28 5.91 -2.36
CA HIS A 209 11.39 4.93 -3.45
C HIS A 209 11.50 3.47 -2.99
N MET A 210 11.79 3.24 -1.71
CA MET A 210 11.86 1.89 -1.12
C MET A 210 10.50 1.46 -0.53
N GLU A 211 9.70 2.41 -0.04
CA GLU A 211 8.34 2.16 0.46
C GLU A 211 7.29 2.19 -0.67
N SER A 212 7.41 3.14 -1.60
CA SER A 212 6.73 3.10 -2.90
C SER A 212 7.65 2.40 -3.87
N GLY A 213 7.50 1.09 -4.07
CA GLY A 213 8.36 0.21 -4.88
C GLY A 213 8.49 0.56 -6.39
N THR A 214 8.78 1.82 -6.69
CA THR A 214 9.09 2.37 -8.00
C THR A 214 10.55 2.07 -8.28
N ASN A 215 10.79 0.85 -8.76
CA ASN A 215 11.99 0.61 -9.53
C ASN A 215 11.97 1.54 -10.73
N ASN A 216 12.92 2.48 -10.80
CA ASN A 216 13.22 3.34 -11.95
C ASN A 216 13.80 2.54 -13.13
N ASN A 217 13.13 1.45 -13.51
CA ASN A 217 13.30 0.86 -14.82
C ASN A 217 12.11 1.33 -15.64
N ASN A 218 12.39 2.28 -16.53
CA ASN A 218 11.49 2.67 -17.60
C ASN A 218 11.01 1.39 -18.29
N ASP A 219 9.76 1.00 -18.05
CA ASP A 219 8.89 0.28 -18.98
C ASP A 219 7.47 0.27 -18.37
N ASP A 220 6.57 0.92 -19.10
CA ASP A 220 5.12 0.83 -19.07
C ASP A 220 4.29 1.51 -17.96
N GLU A 221 3.29 2.24 -18.45
CA GLU A 221 2.25 2.98 -17.74
C GLU A 221 1.36 2.06 -16.87
N ASP A 222 0.97 2.58 -15.71
CA ASP A 222 -0.17 2.14 -14.86
C ASP A 222 0.05 1.01 -13.83
N ASP A 223 1.10 1.09 -13.01
CA ASP A 223 1.23 0.18 -11.85
C ASP A 223 1.72 0.89 -10.58
N THR A 224 0.82 1.60 -9.88
CA THR A 224 0.95 1.87 -8.43
C THR A 224 0.44 0.67 -7.60
N THR A 225 0.49 -0.55 -8.14
CA THR A 225 0.32 -1.73 -7.30
C THR A 225 1.62 -1.95 -6.53
N ALA A 226 1.54 -1.80 -5.21
CA ALA A 226 2.56 -2.34 -4.31
C ALA A 226 2.90 -3.74 -4.80
N SER A 227 4.13 -3.97 -5.27
CA SER A 227 4.51 -5.22 -5.92
C SER A 227 4.13 -6.40 -5.03
N THR A 228 3.05 -7.12 -5.37
CA THR A 228 2.56 -8.22 -4.55
C THR A 228 3.63 -9.31 -4.55
N TYR A 229 4.34 -9.46 -3.41
CA TYR A 229 5.39 -10.46 -3.27
C TYR A 229 4.80 -11.87 -3.44
N ARG A 230 5.35 -12.61 -4.40
CA ARG A 230 4.97 -14.01 -4.65
C ARG A 230 5.93 -14.96 -3.97
N ILE A 231 5.39 -15.94 -3.26
CA ILE A 231 6.16 -17.02 -2.65
C ILE A 231 6.25 -18.16 -3.65
N ASP A 232 7.47 -18.59 -3.98
CA ASP A 232 7.68 -19.77 -4.83
C ASP A 232 7.26 -21.04 -4.09
N VAL A 233 6.05 -21.50 -4.40
CA VAL A 233 5.46 -22.74 -3.90
C VAL A 233 5.68 -23.94 -4.83
N GLY A 234 6.34 -23.75 -5.98
CA GLY A 234 6.50 -24.78 -7.00
C GLY A 234 7.87 -25.48 -7.00
N ARG A 235 8.93 -24.80 -6.52
CA ARG A 235 10.30 -25.34 -6.50
C ARG A 235 10.77 -25.60 -5.07
N GLY A 236 11.58 -26.65 -4.91
CA GLY A 236 12.33 -26.91 -3.67
C GLY A 236 12.26 -28.36 -3.20
N TRP A 237 11.11 -29.03 -3.32
CA TRP A 237 10.94 -30.38 -2.77
C TRP A 237 10.02 -31.25 -3.63
N LYS A 238 10.57 -32.30 -4.26
CA LYS A 238 9.80 -33.27 -5.03
C LYS A 238 8.94 -34.10 -4.06
N ASN A 239 7.64 -34.23 -4.36
CA ASN A 239 6.66 -35.03 -3.60
C ASN A 239 6.33 -34.52 -2.18
N ALA A 240 6.57 -33.24 -1.89
CA ALA A 240 6.08 -32.60 -0.65
C ALA A 240 4.60 -32.18 -0.76
N ILE A 241 4.17 -31.72 -1.93
CA ILE A 241 2.81 -31.28 -2.18
C ILE A 241 2.01 -32.42 -2.81
N LEU A 242 0.84 -32.73 -2.23
CA LEU A 242 -0.09 -33.71 -2.75
C LEU A 242 -1.04 -33.05 -3.76
N TYR A 243 -0.80 -33.27 -5.05
CA TYR A 243 -1.68 -32.74 -6.10
C TYR A 243 -2.91 -33.65 -6.33
N LEU A 244 -4.09 -33.08 -6.13
CA LEU A 244 -5.39 -33.75 -6.31
C LEU A 244 -5.76 -33.93 -7.78
N ASN A 245 -5.32 -33.00 -8.62
CA ASN A 245 -5.57 -33.03 -10.05
C ASN A 245 -4.32 -32.63 -10.85
N ASP A 246 -4.26 -33.06 -12.10
CA ASP A 246 -3.26 -32.63 -13.08
C ASP A 246 -4.01 -32.23 -14.36
N ILE A 247 -4.07 -30.92 -14.62
CA ILE A 247 -4.81 -30.36 -15.76
C ILE A 247 -4.26 -30.88 -17.09
N GLU A 248 -2.96 -31.14 -17.17
CA GLU A 248 -2.32 -31.52 -18.42
C GLU A 248 -2.47 -33.01 -18.70
N LYS A 249 -2.48 -33.85 -17.66
CA LYS A 249 -2.45 -35.31 -17.81
C LYS A 249 -3.79 -36.00 -17.58
N ASN A 250 -4.64 -35.51 -16.67
CA ASN A 250 -5.85 -36.23 -16.30
C ASN A 250 -6.85 -36.31 -17.47
N SER A 251 -7.50 -37.48 -17.59
CA SER A 251 -8.44 -37.75 -18.68
C SER A 251 -9.64 -36.78 -18.70
N GLN A 252 -10.06 -36.31 -17.52
CA GLN A 252 -11.19 -35.38 -17.37
C GLN A 252 -11.02 -34.04 -18.10
N TYR A 253 -9.77 -33.65 -18.41
CA TYR A 253 -9.45 -32.42 -19.13
C TYR A 253 -9.11 -32.65 -20.60
N ASN A 254 -9.31 -33.87 -21.12
CA ASN A 254 -9.01 -34.19 -22.51
C ASN A 254 -9.81 -33.35 -23.51
N SER A 255 -11.01 -32.89 -23.14
CA SER A 255 -11.85 -32.02 -23.97
C SER A 255 -11.33 -30.58 -24.08
N TRP A 256 -10.43 -30.16 -23.19
CA TRP A 256 -9.91 -28.81 -23.18
C TRP A 256 -8.79 -28.62 -24.20
N SER A 257 -8.78 -27.45 -24.84
CA SER A 257 -7.74 -27.10 -25.80
C SER A 257 -6.39 -26.84 -25.10
N ARG A 258 -5.28 -27.23 -25.73
CA ARG A 258 -3.92 -26.87 -25.28
C ARG A 258 -3.44 -25.51 -25.82
N ASN A 259 -4.22 -24.89 -26.70
CA ASN A 259 -3.87 -23.64 -27.37
C ASN A 259 -4.12 -22.45 -26.43
N MET A 260 -3.05 -21.69 -26.14
CA MET A 260 -3.12 -20.51 -25.28
C MET A 260 -3.95 -19.38 -25.92
N MET A 261 -3.99 -19.30 -27.25
CA MET A 261 -4.76 -18.27 -27.93
C MET A 261 -6.26 -18.36 -27.61
N ASN A 262 -6.78 -19.60 -27.48
CA ASN A 262 -8.18 -19.81 -27.12
C ASN A 262 -8.48 -19.35 -25.69
N PHE A 263 -7.49 -19.45 -24.81
CA PHE A 263 -7.59 -18.98 -23.43
C PHE A 263 -7.63 -17.45 -23.38
N ILE A 264 -6.72 -16.77 -24.07
CA ILE A 264 -6.68 -15.29 -24.16
C ILE A 264 -7.98 -14.75 -24.76
N MET A 265 -8.45 -15.35 -25.86
CA MET A 265 -9.73 -14.99 -26.47
C MET A 265 -10.91 -15.19 -25.50
N ALA A 266 -10.95 -16.31 -24.78
CA ALA A 266 -11.99 -16.54 -23.77
C ALA A 266 -11.91 -15.51 -22.62
N ALA A 267 -10.70 -15.13 -22.20
CA ALA A 267 -10.47 -14.11 -21.18
C ALA A 267 -11.01 -12.74 -21.62
N GLN A 268 -10.66 -12.30 -22.82
CA GLN A 268 -11.09 -11.02 -23.38
C GLN A 268 -12.61 -10.89 -23.51
N TYR A 269 -13.31 -11.98 -23.83
CA TYR A 269 -14.76 -11.99 -24.04
C TYR A 269 -15.55 -12.53 -22.84
N GLY A 270 -14.94 -12.67 -21.66
CA GLY A 270 -15.60 -13.10 -20.42
C GLY A 270 -16.19 -14.51 -20.46
N HIS A 271 -15.71 -15.38 -21.36
CA HIS A 271 -16.13 -16.78 -21.43
C HIS A 271 -15.35 -17.64 -20.43
N PRO A 272 -15.92 -18.76 -19.93
CA PRO A 272 -15.23 -19.67 -19.03
C PRO A 272 -13.89 -20.14 -19.62
N HIS A 273 -12.80 -19.79 -18.95
CA HIS A 273 -11.45 -20.10 -19.43
C HIS A 273 -11.21 -21.60 -19.30
N THR A 274 -11.24 -22.37 -20.38
CA THR A 274 -10.97 -23.82 -20.34
C THR A 274 -9.75 -24.14 -21.19
N VAL A 275 -8.62 -24.35 -20.51
CA VAL A 275 -7.33 -24.63 -21.16
C VAL A 275 -6.62 -25.77 -20.45
N ARG A 276 -6.11 -26.71 -21.25
CA ARG A 276 -5.40 -27.89 -20.78
C ARG A 276 -3.93 -27.57 -20.52
N ARG A 277 -3.68 -26.56 -19.70
CA ARG A 277 -2.34 -26.05 -19.32
C ARG A 277 -2.34 -25.70 -17.83
N ASN A 278 -1.23 -25.95 -17.16
CA ASN A 278 -1.06 -25.58 -15.75
C ASN A 278 -0.72 -24.09 -15.60
N ILE A 279 -1.74 -23.22 -15.71
CA ILE A 279 -1.58 -21.75 -15.55
C ILE A 279 -1.86 -21.34 -14.11
N PHE A 280 -2.93 -21.87 -13.52
CA PHE A 280 -3.32 -21.55 -12.14
C PHE A 280 -3.05 -22.73 -11.23
N ALA A 281 -2.25 -22.50 -10.18
CA ALA A 281 -1.98 -23.46 -9.12
C ALA A 281 -2.43 -22.89 -7.78
N MET A 282 -3.23 -23.66 -7.05
CA MET A 282 -3.67 -23.35 -5.70
C MET A 282 -3.03 -24.34 -4.74
N LEU A 283 -2.35 -23.83 -3.71
CA LEU A 283 -1.77 -24.61 -2.63
C LEU A 283 -2.54 -24.32 -1.34
N ILE A 284 -3.05 -25.35 -0.69
CA ILE A 284 -3.76 -25.22 0.59
C ILE A 284 -2.96 -25.97 1.66
N VAL A 285 -2.61 -25.28 2.74
CA VAL A 285 -1.87 -25.87 3.86
C VAL A 285 -2.83 -26.21 4.97
N VAL A 286 -2.97 -27.51 5.23
CA VAL A 286 -4.02 -28.05 6.08
C VAL A 286 -3.41 -28.88 7.21
N ASP A 287 -3.96 -28.71 8.40
CA ASP A 287 -3.82 -29.63 9.51
C ASP A 287 -5.21 -30.17 9.85
N THR A 288 -5.46 -31.45 9.62
CA THR A 288 -6.77 -32.06 9.92
C THR A 288 -6.94 -32.41 11.40
N THR A 289 -5.91 -32.23 12.22
CA THR A 289 -5.96 -32.53 13.66
C THR A 289 -6.39 -31.31 14.49
N VAL A 290 -6.13 -30.11 13.98
CA VAL A 290 -6.59 -28.86 14.55
C VAL A 290 -7.95 -28.58 13.94
N GLY A 291 -9.03 -28.70 14.72
CA GLY A 291 -10.42 -28.44 14.26
C GLY A 291 -10.65 -26.99 13.84
N GLN A 292 -10.03 -26.57 12.74
CA GLN A 292 -10.07 -25.26 12.12
C GLN A 292 -10.86 -25.37 10.81
N ARG A 293 -11.68 -24.34 10.56
CA ARG A 293 -12.37 -24.18 9.28
C ARG A 293 -11.45 -23.51 8.27
N TYR A 294 -11.43 -24.04 7.05
CA TYR A 294 -10.66 -23.50 5.93
C TYR A 294 -11.62 -23.05 4.83
N ASP A 295 -11.92 -21.75 4.75
CA ASP A 295 -12.87 -21.22 3.76
C ASP A 295 -12.36 -21.37 2.30
N VAL A 296 -11.04 -21.51 2.13
CA VAL A 296 -10.40 -21.80 0.84
C VAL A 296 -10.74 -23.20 0.33
N LEU A 297 -11.08 -24.16 1.21
CA LEU A 297 -11.60 -25.46 0.79
C LEU A 297 -13.00 -25.34 0.16
N ASP A 298 -13.87 -24.51 0.74
CA ASP A 298 -15.21 -24.23 0.19
C ASP A 298 -15.09 -23.60 -1.21
N MET A 299 -14.21 -22.59 -1.35
CA MET A 299 -13.95 -21.92 -2.62
C MET A 299 -13.36 -22.88 -3.66
N SER A 300 -12.34 -23.66 -3.30
CA SER A 300 -11.68 -24.58 -4.24
C SER A 300 -12.63 -25.66 -4.75
N MET A 301 -13.56 -26.16 -3.92
CA MET A 301 -14.64 -27.03 -4.36
C MET A 301 -15.56 -26.36 -5.39
N GLN A 302 -15.99 -25.12 -5.13
CA GLN A 302 -16.83 -24.38 -6.07
C GLN A 302 -16.12 -24.16 -7.41
N LEU A 303 -14.83 -23.80 -7.38
CA LEU A 303 -14.01 -23.65 -8.58
C LEU A 303 -13.89 -24.96 -9.37
N MET A 304 -13.71 -26.09 -8.68
CA MET A 304 -13.70 -27.41 -9.33
C MET A 304 -15.05 -27.76 -9.95
N GLN A 305 -16.17 -27.48 -9.28
CA GLN A 305 -17.52 -27.70 -9.79
C GLN A 305 -17.81 -26.84 -11.03
N MET A 306 -17.34 -25.59 -11.03
CA MET A 306 -17.40 -24.68 -12.18
C MET A 306 -16.42 -25.05 -13.31
N ARG A 307 -15.63 -26.12 -13.15
CA ARG A 307 -14.61 -26.56 -14.10
C ARG A 307 -13.57 -25.48 -14.42
N TYR A 308 -13.23 -24.68 -13.42
CA TYR A 308 -12.19 -23.67 -13.53
C TYR A 308 -10.81 -24.37 -13.66
N PRO A 309 -9.88 -23.85 -14.49
CA PRO A 309 -8.62 -24.51 -14.83
C PRO A 309 -7.56 -24.33 -13.73
N ILE A 310 -7.86 -24.80 -12.52
CA ILE A 310 -6.97 -24.76 -11.35
C ILE A 310 -6.38 -26.11 -11.00
N ARG A 311 -5.07 -26.11 -10.75
CA ARG A 311 -4.35 -27.25 -10.19
C ARG A 311 -4.31 -27.13 -8.69
N LEU A 312 -4.95 -28.05 -7.99
CA LEU A 312 -5.04 -28.07 -6.53
C LEU A 312 -3.96 -28.97 -5.93
N GLY A 313 -3.12 -28.35 -5.11
CA GLY A 313 -2.14 -29.00 -4.25
C GLY A 313 -2.54 -28.84 -2.79
N ILE A 314 -2.33 -29.89 -2.01
CA ILE A 314 -2.53 -29.88 -0.57
C ILE A 314 -1.20 -30.20 0.11
N LEU A 315 -0.86 -29.37 1.09
CA LEU A 315 0.30 -29.54 1.94
C LEU A 315 -0.19 -29.89 3.35
N PHE A 316 0.08 -31.12 3.78
CA PHE A 316 -0.25 -31.62 5.12
C PHE A 316 0.88 -31.32 6.07
N VAL A 317 0.61 -30.48 7.07
CA VAL A 317 1.64 -30.00 7.99
C VAL A 317 1.01 -29.74 9.36
N GLY A 318 1.63 -30.29 10.41
CA GLY A 318 1.31 -29.96 11.79
C GLY A 318 2.16 -28.80 12.31
N GLU A 319 1.54 -27.81 12.95
CA GLU A 319 2.23 -26.62 13.52
C GLU A 319 3.31 -27.03 14.55
N GLU A 320 3.03 -28.05 15.36
CA GLU A 320 3.97 -28.60 16.35
C GLU A 320 5.18 -29.28 15.70
N ASP A 321 4.97 -29.94 14.56
CA ASP A 321 6.00 -30.66 13.83
C ASP A 321 6.91 -29.71 13.05
N VAL A 322 6.38 -28.61 12.50
CA VAL A 322 7.17 -27.53 11.91
C VAL A 322 8.07 -26.88 12.95
N LYS A 323 7.54 -26.62 14.15
CA LYS A 323 8.33 -26.04 15.26
C LYS A 323 9.44 -26.99 15.69
N ALA A 324 9.12 -28.27 15.84
CA ALA A 324 10.10 -29.30 16.19
C ALA A 324 11.21 -29.43 15.13
N CYS A 325 10.84 -29.52 13.85
CA CYS A 325 11.85 -29.59 12.80
C CYS A 325 12.67 -28.29 12.71
N ARG A 326 12.05 -27.12 12.83
CA ARG A 326 12.77 -25.83 12.85
C ARG A 326 13.75 -25.73 14.02
N SER A 327 13.45 -26.28 15.20
CA SER A 327 14.40 -26.33 16.31
C SER A 327 15.54 -27.33 16.08
N GLY A 328 15.27 -28.46 15.42
CA GLY A 328 16.30 -29.44 15.08
C GLY A 328 17.24 -28.97 13.96
N VAL A 329 16.77 -28.12 13.04
CA VAL A 329 17.55 -27.58 11.91
C VAL A 329 18.48 -26.42 12.32
N LYS A 330 18.34 -25.87 13.53
CA LYS A 330 19.08 -24.66 13.99
C LYS A 330 20.52 -24.89 14.50
N SER A 331 21.08 -26.10 14.42
CA SER A 331 22.50 -26.32 14.71
C SER A 331 23.35 -26.18 13.44
N GLU A 332 23.45 -24.96 12.89
CA GLU A 332 24.33 -24.66 11.75
C GLU A 332 25.75 -24.20 12.17
N GLU A 333 26.08 -24.15 13.48
CA GLU A 333 27.42 -23.72 13.93
C GLU A 333 28.39 -24.85 14.29
N GLU A 334 28.00 -26.13 14.31
CA GLU A 334 28.96 -27.23 14.55
C GLU A 334 28.55 -28.54 13.87
N VAL A 335 28.72 -28.67 12.55
CA VAL A 335 28.95 -29.99 11.92
C VAL A 335 29.87 -29.82 10.71
N ASP A 336 31.15 -30.14 10.92
CA ASP A 336 32.06 -30.63 9.89
C ASP A 336 31.43 -31.90 9.30
N ASP A 337 31.33 -31.99 7.96
CA ASP A 337 30.70 -33.08 7.19
C ASP A 337 29.16 -33.04 6.98
N GLY A 338 28.72 -32.10 6.13
CA GLY A 338 27.53 -32.08 5.26
C GLY A 338 26.51 -33.22 5.23
N GLU A 339 25.80 -33.51 6.33
CA GLU A 339 24.55 -34.29 6.31
C GLU A 339 23.36 -33.41 6.74
N VAL A 340 22.53 -33.01 5.77
CA VAL A 340 21.29 -32.24 6.03
C VAL A 340 20.34 -33.12 6.83
N VAL A 341 20.15 -32.82 8.12
CA VAL A 341 19.20 -33.55 8.97
C VAL A 341 17.80 -33.48 8.35
N SER A 342 17.26 -34.63 7.97
CA SER A 342 15.91 -34.71 7.40
C SER A 342 14.89 -34.47 8.50
N CYS A 343 13.80 -33.73 8.19
CA CYS A 343 12.69 -33.63 9.13
C CYS A 343 12.08 -35.02 9.44
N ASP A 344 12.22 -36.00 8.55
CA ASP A 344 11.81 -37.38 8.83
C ASP A 344 12.55 -37.93 10.07
N ASP A 345 13.85 -37.68 10.20
CA ASP A 345 14.67 -38.18 11.31
C ASP A 345 14.32 -37.49 12.64
N VAL A 346 14.05 -36.18 12.59
CA VAL A 346 13.61 -35.41 13.77
C VAL A 346 12.26 -35.89 14.27
N LEU A 347 11.34 -36.20 13.36
CA LEU A 347 10.00 -36.71 13.71
C LEU A 347 10.07 -38.14 14.27
N LEU A 348 10.93 -38.99 13.71
CA LEU A 348 11.20 -40.33 14.24
C LEU A 348 11.81 -40.24 15.65
N ALA A 349 12.78 -39.36 15.87
CA ALA A 349 13.37 -39.14 17.20
C ALA A 349 12.33 -38.63 18.22
N LYS A 350 11.45 -37.71 17.83
CA LYS A 350 10.35 -37.22 18.68
C LYS A 350 9.43 -38.37 19.11
N SER A 351 9.00 -39.21 18.16
CA SER A 351 8.15 -40.38 18.46
C SER A 351 8.82 -41.35 19.45
N SER A 352 10.14 -41.55 19.35
CA SER A 352 10.90 -42.38 20.28
C SER A 352 11.11 -41.77 21.67
N SER A 353 11.07 -40.44 21.78
CA SER A 353 11.27 -39.72 23.04
C SER A 353 9.99 -39.54 23.86
N GLU A 354 8.83 -39.45 23.21
CA GLU A 354 7.51 -39.38 23.87
C GLU A 354 7.05 -40.78 24.34
N GLU A 355 7.59 -41.86 23.78
CA GLU A 355 7.28 -43.26 24.12
C GLU A 355 8.37 -43.94 24.99
N ASN A 356 8.42 -43.60 26.28
CA ASN A 356 8.91 -44.55 27.31
C ASN A 356 7.80 -45.52 27.77
N THR A 357 6.74 -45.65 26.97
CA THR A 357 5.63 -46.58 27.18
C THR A 357 5.68 -47.57 26.03
N GLU A 358 5.69 -48.88 26.33
CA GLU A 358 5.72 -49.99 25.38
C GLU A 358 5.01 -49.68 24.05
N GLN A 359 5.62 -50.07 22.91
CA GLN A 359 5.02 -50.01 21.56
C GLN A 359 3.69 -50.76 21.54
N LYS A 360 2.63 -50.09 21.99
CA LYS A 360 1.28 -50.63 22.02
C LYS A 360 0.79 -50.73 20.60
N SER A 361 0.24 -51.89 20.25
CA SER A 361 -0.35 -52.08 18.93
C SER A 361 -1.43 -51.01 18.68
N THR A 362 -1.67 -50.64 17.41
CA THR A 362 -2.71 -49.67 17.04
C THR A 362 -4.08 -50.02 17.65
N GLN A 363 -4.36 -51.32 17.84
CA GLN A 363 -5.55 -51.83 18.52
C GLN A 363 -5.58 -51.53 20.02
N GLU A 364 -4.45 -51.59 20.72
CA GLU A 364 -4.32 -51.22 22.13
C GLU A 364 -4.42 -49.70 22.32
N ARG A 365 -3.89 -48.90 21.39
CA ARG A 365 -4.05 -47.43 21.39
C ARG A 365 -5.51 -47.02 21.16
N MET A 366 -6.23 -47.68 20.25
CA MET A 366 -7.67 -47.47 20.08
C MET A 366 -8.47 -47.87 21.33
N ALA A 367 -8.06 -48.92 22.04
CA ALA A 367 -8.73 -49.35 23.27
C ALA A 367 -8.53 -48.38 24.44
N SER A 368 -7.45 -47.59 24.44
CA SER A 368 -7.24 -46.48 25.38
C SER A 368 -7.89 -45.20 24.86
N SER A 369 -8.99 -44.75 25.46
CA SER A 369 -9.69 -43.48 25.10
C SER A 369 -8.86 -42.19 25.32
N THR A 370 -7.56 -42.31 25.53
CA THR A 370 -6.61 -41.22 25.83
C THR A 370 -5.61 -40.98 24.71
N SER A 371 -5.59 -41.79 23.64
CA SER A 371 -4.63 -41.62 22.54
C SER A 371 -5.17 -40.66 21.46
N PHE A 372 -4.41 -39.61 21.19
CA PHE A 372 -4.71 -38.63 20.14
C PHE A 372 -4.08 -39.04 18.81
N ILE A 373 -4.71 -38.66 17.71
CA ILE A 373 -4.13 -38.86 16.37
C ILE A 373 -2.99 -37.86 16.12
N THR A 374 -1.94 -38.31 15.46
CA THR A 374 -0.85 -37.44 14.97
C THR A 374 -1.12 -36.96 13.55
N THR A 375 -0.56 -35.82 13.16
CA THR A 375 -0.72 -35.30 11.79
C THR A 375 -0.08 -36.22 10.75
N GLN A 376 0.96 -36.97 11.12
CA GLN A 376 1.55 -38.02 10.30
C GLN A 376 0.59 -39.19 10.05
N GLU A 377 -0.13 -39.66 11.07
CA GLU A 377 -1.15 -40.71 10.94
C GLU A 377 -2.31 -40.23 10.05
N ALA A 378 -2.77 -39.00 10.24
CA ALA A 378 -3.78 -38.38 9.38
C ALA A 378 -3.34 -38.29 7.91
N TYR A 379 -2.08 -37.95 7.66
CA TYR A 379 -1.48 -37.94 6.33
C TYR A 379 -1.49 -39.33 5.67
N GLN A 380 -1.14 -40.38 6.42
CA GLN A 380 -1.17 -41.76 5.91
C GLN A 380 -2.59 -42.19 5.52
N LEU A 381 -3.59 -41.88 6.35
CA LEU A 381 -4.99 -42.14 6.05
C LEU A 381 -5.45 -41.37 4.81
N PHE A 382 -4.97 -40.14 4.63
CA PHE A 382 -5.28 -39.37 3.43
C PHE A 382 -4.68 -39.98 2.16
N GLN A 383 -3.48 -40.55 2.23
CA GLN A 383 -2.86 -41.24 1.08
C GLN A 383 -3.71 -42.44 0.60
N ILE A 384 -4.42 -43.13 1.49
CA ILE A 384 -5.36 -44.20 1.11
C ILE A 384 -6.45 -43.67 0.18
N VAL A 385 -7.02 -42.51 0.52
CA VAL A 385 -8.06 -41.85 -0.28
C VAL A 385 -7.53 -41.49 -1.66
N LEU A 386 -6.32 -40.92 -1.73
CA LEU A 386 -5.69 -40.53 -2.99
C LEU A 386 -5.36 -41.71 -3.90
N LYS A 387 -5.05 -42.89 -3.34
CA LYS A 387 -4.80 -44.12 -4.12
C LYS A 387 -6.07 -44.58 -4.85
N HIS A 388 -7.23 -44.47 -4.20
CA HIS A 388 -8.50 -44.85 -4.79
C HIS A 388 -9.00 -43.81 -5.80
N ASN A 389 -9.10 -42.55 -5.38
CA ASN A 389 -9.54 -41.46 -6.24
C ASN A 389 -8.95 -40.13 -5.77
N ARG A 390 -8.04 -39.57 -6.57
CA ARG A 390 -7.38 -38.29 -6.24
C ARG A 390 -8.36 -37.11 -6.16
N VAL A 391 -9.40 -37.09 -6.98
CA VAL A 391 -10.40 -36.01 -6.99
C VAL A 391 -11.27 -36.05 -5.74
N ALA A 392 -11.55 -37.24 -5.22
CA ALA A 392 -12.26 -37.42 -3.94
C ALA A 392 -11.49 -36.86 -2.73
N GLY A 393 -10.18 -36.63 -2.85
CA GLY A 393 -9.36 -36.12 -1.75
C GLY A 393 -9.81 -34.76 -1.22
N ILE A 394 -10.32 -33.86 -2.08
CA ILE A 394 -10.84 -32.56 -1.61
C ILE A 394 -12.09 -32.73 -0.75
N HIS A 395 -13.00 -33.63 -1.16
CA HIS A 395 -14.21 -33.95 -0.41
C HIS A 395 -13.89 -34.55 0.94
N TYR A 396 -12.92 -35.46 0.98
CA TYR A 396 -12.46 -36.06 2.22
C TYR A 396 -11.95 -35.01 3.22
N ILE A 397 -11.04 -34.13 2.79
CA ILE A 397 -10.45 -33.13 3.70
C ILE A 397 -11.47 -32.12 4.16
N HIS A 398 -12.33 -31.66 3.26
CA HIS A 398 -13.41 -30.73 3.61
C HIS A 398 -14.34 -31.32 4.66
N GLU A 399 -14.84 -32.55 4.48
CA GLU A 399 -15.74 -33.18 5.45
C GLU A 399 -15.06 -33.41 6.81
N ILE A 400 -13.80 -33.83 6.83
CA ILE A 400 -13.04 -34.01 8.07
C ILE A 400 -12.83 -32.70 8.82
N THR A 401 -12.31 -31.67 8.13
CA THR A 401 -12.05 -30.38 8.77
C THR A 401 -13.34 -29.71 9.25
N LYS A 402 -14.42 -29.80 8.47
CA LYS A 402 -15.74 -29.26 8.83
C LYS A 402 -16.35 -29.95 10.04
N THR A 403 -16.32 -31.29 10.10
CA THR A 403 -16.85 -32.03 11.25
C THR A 403 -16.08 -31.71 12.53
N PHE A 404 -14.74 -31.71 12.51
CA PHE A 404 -13.96 -31.35 13.69
C PHE A 404 -14.08 -29.87 14.07
N ALA A 405 -14.21 -28.96 13.10
CA ALA A 405 -14.53 -27.57 13.38
C ALA A 405 -15.91 -27.42 14.07
N SER A 406 -16.92 -28.16 13.61
CA SER A 406 -18.26 -28.14 14.22
C SER A 406 -18.28 -28.72 15.64
N MET A 407 -17.46 -29.74 15.92
CA MET A 407 -17.30 -30.30 17.28
C MET A 407 -16.66 -29.28 18.23
N LYS A 408 -15.75 -28.45 17.72
CA LYS A 408 -15.14 -27.36 18.49
C LYS A 408 -16.16 -26.25 18.82
N GLU A 409 -17.03 -25.90 17.88
CA GLU A 409 -18.04 -24.85 18.05
C GLU A 409 -19.24 -25.30 18.92
N GLY A 410 -19.62 -26.58 18.86
CA GLY A 410 -20.72 -27.14 19.67
C GLY A 410 -20.40 -27.36 21.15
N GLY A 411 -19.14 -27.18 21.56
CA GLY A 411 -18.69 -27.31 22.95
C GLY A 411 -19.08 -26.09 23.79
N MET A 412 -20.22 -26.16 24.48
CA MET A 412 -20.75 -25.16 25.43
C MET A 412 -19.91 -24.96 26.72
N ASN A 413 -18.59 -25.18 26.69
CA ASN A 413 -17.71 -25.01 27.84
C ASN A 413 -16.62 -23.98 27.55
N HIS A 414 -16.79 -22.79 28.14
CA HIS A 414 -15.76 -21.76 28.24
C HIS A 414 -14.50 -22.36 28.87
N GLY A 415 -13.40 -22.42 28.11
CA GLY A 415 -12.05 -22.51 28.67
C GLY A 415 -11.33 -23.87 28.67
N ARG A 416 -11.83 -24.92 28.01
CA ARG A 416 -11.00 -26.12 27.77
C ARG A 416 -10.22 -26.01 26.46
N ALA A 417 -8.92 -26.23 26.58
CA ALA A 417 -7.94 -26.27 25.50
C ALA A 417 -8.42 -27.13 24.31
N GLN A 418 -7.96 -26.75 23.11
CA GLN A 418 -8.26 -27.33 21.80
C GLN A 418 -8.63 -28.83 21.86
N HIS A 419 -9.86 -29.18 21.46
CA HIS A 419 -10.28 -30.58 21.36
C HIS A 419 -9.52 -31.23 20.19
N LYS A 420 -8.44 -31.94 20.51
CA LYS A 420 -7.70 -32.79 19.57
C LYS A 420 -8.45 -34.12 19.43
N PRO A 421 -8.76 -34.58 18.21
CA PRO A 421 -9.54 -35.79 18.02
C PRO A 421 -8.77 -37.03 18.48
N THR A 422 -9.47 -37.98 19.09
CA THR A 422 -8.89 -39.28 19.44
C THR A 422 -8.67 -40.12 18.19
N LEU A 423 -7.75 -41.09 18.27
CA LEU A 423 -7.46 -41.99 17.15
C LEU A 423 -8.72 -42.75 16.68
N GLU A 424 -9.56 -43.20 17.63
CA GLU A 424 -10.79 -43.92 17.30
C GLU A 424 -11.82 -43.02 16.61
N GLU A 425 -12.04 -41.79 17.10
CA GLU A 425 -12.95 -40.82 16.49
C GLU A 425 -12.53 -40.52 15.05
N TYR A 426 -11.24 -40.32 14.81
CA TYR A 426 -10.72 -40.03 13.48
C TYR A 426 -10.87 -41.23 12.53
N ILE A 427 -10.58 -42.46 12.97
CA ILE A 427 -10.76 -43.67 12.14
C ILE A 427 -12.24 -43.89 11.81
N ASN A 428 -13.14 -43.70 12.77
CA ASN A 428 -14.58 -43.84 12.54
C ASN A 428 -15.07 -42.78 11.53
N LEU A 429 -14.62 -41.53 11.66
CA LEU A 429 -14.92 -40.48 10.70
C LEU A 429 -14.33 -40.79 9.31
N HIS A 430 -13.07 -41.20 9.24
CA HIS A 430 -12.41 -41.64 8.00
C HIS A 430 -13.24 -42.71 7.29
N SER A 431 -13.64 -43.77 8.02
CA SER A 431 -14.43 -44.87 7.43
C SER A 431 -15.78 -44.39 6.89
N THR A 432 -16.45 -43.46 7.60
CA THR A 432 -17.73 -42.89 7.20
C THR A 432 -17.59 -42.04 5.94
N VAL A 433 -16.58 -41.18 5.88
CA VAL A 433 -16.32 -40.31 4.73
C VAL A 433 -15.88 -41.13 3.53
N VAL A 434 -14.98 -42.10 3.71
CA VAL A 434 -14.54 -43.02 2.64
C VAL A 434 -15.72 -43.82 2.08
N SER A 435 -16.62 -44.29 2.92
CA SER A 435 -17.83 -44.99 2.48
C SER A 435 -18.74 -44.10 1.64
N ASN A 436 -18.97 -42.87 2.08
CA ASN A 436 -19.80 -41.92 1.35
C ASN A 436 -19.17 -41.46 0.01
N VAL A 437 -17.85 -41.28 -0.02
CA VAL A 437 -17.15 -40.68 -1.18
C VAL A 437 -16.68 -41.74 -2.18
N LEU A 438 -16.21 -42.90 -1.71
CA LEU A 438 -15.63 -43.97 -2.53
C LEU A 438 -16.56 -45.19 -2.67
N GLY A 439 -17.64 -45.29 -1.89
CA GLY A 439 -18.56 -46.43 -1.93
C GLY A 439 -18.03 -47.71 -1.30
N ILE A 440 -16.94 -47.62 -0.52
CA ILE A 440 -16.31 -48.74 0.20
C ILE A 440 -17.10 -49.00 1.49
N SER A 441 -17.27 -50.25 1.91
CA SER A 441 -18.01 -50.52 3.16
C SER A 441 -17.29 -49.94 4.39
N ASN A 442 -18.03 -49.40 5.38
CA ASN A 442 -17.43 -48.84 6.60
C ASN A 442 -16.47 -49.81 7.31
N SER A 443 -16.81 -51.11 7.34
CA SER A 443 -15.98 -52.15 7.94
C SER A 443 -14.66 -52.36 7.20
N GLU A 444 -14.70 -52.31 5.88
CA GLU A 444 -13.53 -52.48 5.02
C GLU A 444 -12.61 -51.25 5.09
N ALA A 445 -13.17 -50.05 5.01
CA ALA A 445 -12.42 -48.80 5.17
C ALA A 445 -11.74 -48.71 6.55
N LYS A 446 -12.44 -49.16 7.61
CA LYS A 446 -11.87 -49.22 8.96
C LYS A 446 -10.74 -50.27 9.06
N ALA A 447 -10.91 -51.44 8.46
CA ALA A 447 -9.88 -52.47 8.45
C ALA A 447 -8.62 -52.01 7.70
N GLU A 448 -8.78 -51.36 6.54
CA GLU A 448 -7.68 -50.80 5.75
C GLU A 448 -6.95 -49.69 6.51
N ALA A 449 -7.68 -48.78 7.16
CA ALA A 449 -7.10 -47.74 8.01
C ALA A 449 -6.23 -48.33 9.13
N ILE A 450 -6.72 -49.33 9.84
CA ILE A 450 -5.98 -50.01 10.93
C ILE A 450 -4.75 -50.72 10.37
N GLN A 451 -4.85 -51.37 9.21
CA GLN A 451 -3.72 -52.04 8.57
C GLN A 451 -2.61 -51.06 8.16
N VAL A 452 -2.98 -49.91 7.59
CA VAL A 452 -2.00 -48.89 7.17
C VAL A 452 -1.31 -48.26 8.38
N LEU A 453 -2.07 -47.93 9.43
CA LEU A 453 -1.51 -47.34 10.66
C LEU A 453 -0.65 -48.31 11.48
N SER A 454 -0.85 -49.63 11.33
CA SER A 454 -0.02 -50.65 11.98
C SER A 454 1.22 -51.03 11.17
N THR A 455 1.29 -50.63 9.89
CA THR A 455 2.45 -50.86 9.04
C THR A 455 3.36 -49.65 9.10
N ALA A 456 4.64 -49.86 9.43
CA ALA A 456 5.61 -48.76 9.44
C ALA A 456 5.65 -48.05 8.07
N PRO A 457 5.75 -46.71 8.03
CA PRO A 457 5.82 -45.96 6.78
C PRO A 457 7.04 -46.41 5.97
N VAL A 458 6.80 -46.96 4.77
CA VAL A 458 7.87 -47.31 3.84
C VAL A 458 8.39 -46.03 3.18
N VAL A 459 9.44 -45.44 3.75
CA VAL A 459 10.09 -44.26 3.19
C VAL A 459 11.02 -44.69 2.06
N THR A 460 10.66 -44.37 0.82
CA THR A 460 11.55 -44.43 -0.34
C THR A 460 11.76 -43.04 -0.92
N GLU A 461 12.86 -42.81 -1.64
CA GLU A 461 13.13 -41.52 -2.29
C GLU A 461 11.99 -41.05 -3.22
N LYS A 462 11.27 -42.01 -3.84
CA LYS A 462 10.18 -41.74 -4.78
C LYS A 462 8.81 -41.59 -4.12
N THR A 463 8.64 -41.96 -2.86
CA THR A 463 7.35 -41.86 -2.17
C THR A 463 7.15 -40.48 -1.56
N GLU A 464 5.90 -40.04 -1.58
CA GLU A 464 5.39 -38.88 -0.83
C GLU A 464 5.57 -39.20 0.66
N SER A 465 6.40 -38.43 1.36
CA SER A 465 6.69 -38.60 2.80
C SER A 465 6.21 -37.37 3.57
N TYR A 466 5.69 -37.58 4.77
CA TYR A 466 5.23 -36.50 5.63
C TYR A 466 6.38 -35.56 6.03
N GLY A 467 7.59 -36.05 6.33
CA GLY A 467 8.70 -35.17 6.68
C GLY A 467 9.17 -34.29 5.53
N LYS A 468 9.01 -34.71 4.26
CA LYS A 468 9.24 -33.83 3.10
C LYS A 468 8.25 -32.66 3.06
N SER A 469 7.00 -32.89 3.44
CA SER A 469 5.98 -31.83 3.57
C SER A 469 6.35 -30.83 4.66
N VAL A 470 6.78 -31.34 5.82
CA VAL A 470 7.22 -30.51 6.96
C VAL A 470 8.49 -29.74 6.60
N GLN A 471 9.45 -30.37 5.93
CA GLN A 471 10.69 -29.71 5.50
C GLN A 471 10.42 -28.60 4.49
N PHE A 472 9.55 -28.85 3.51
CA PHE A 472 9.10 -27.82 2.58
C PHE A 472 8.47 -26.63 3.31
N ALA A 473 7.62 -26.90 4.31
CA ALA A 473 6.99 -25.86 5.12
C ALA A 473 8.01 -25.04 5.94
N VAL A 474 9.02 -25.70 6.54
CA VAL A 474 10.11 -25.03 7.27
C VAL A 474 10.94 -24.15 6.33
N THR A 475 11.38 -24.69 5.18
CA THR A 475 12.20 -23.95 4.20
C THR A 475 11.47 -22.73 3.66
N LYS A 476 10.17 -22.85 3.40
CA LYS A 476 9.35 -21.76 2.84
C LYS A 476 8.69 -20.87 3.90
N SER A 477 8.91 -21.16 5.19
CA SER A 477 8.25 -20.48 6.32
C SER A 477 6.73 -20.44 6.20
N ILE A 478 6.13 -21.56 5.79
CA ILE A 478 4.68 -21.69 5.61
C ILE A 478 4.10 -22.49 6.80
N GLY A 479 2.98 -22.02 7.35
CA GLY A 479 2.26 -22.66 8.46
C GLY A 479 0.90 -23.23 8.05
N ALA A 480 0.29 -24.03 8.93
CA ALA A 480 -1.08 -24.52 8.73
C ALA A 480 -2.08 -23.35 8.73
N GLY A 481 -3.09 -23.40 7.88
CA GLY A 481 -4.05 -22.28 7.71
C GLY A 481 -3.69 -21.34 6.58
N MET A 482 -2.44 -21.34 6.11
CA MET A 482 -2.04 -20.57 4.94
C MET A 482 -2.52 -21.23 3.64
N SER A 483 -2.77 -20.42 2.63
CA SER A 483 -3.03 -20.91 1.28
C SER A 483 -2.56 -19.89 0.26
N PHE A 484 -2.29 -20.37 -0.95
CA PHE A 484 -1.66 -19.59 -1.99
C PHE A 484 -2.33 -19.86 -3.32
N PHE A 485 -2.49 -18.81 -4.11
CA PHE A 485 -2.92 -18.88 -5.50
C PHE A 485 -1.80 -18.30 -6.37
N ASN A 486 -1.18 -19.13 -7.21
CA ASN A 486 0.03 -18.77 -7.98
C ASN A 486 1.18 -18.16 -7.15
N GLY A 487 1.27 -18.54 -5.86
CA GLY A 487 2.27 -18.00 -4.94
C GLY A 487 1.85 -16.71 -4.23
N VAL A 488 0.70 -16.11 -4.57
CA VAL A 488 0.10 -15.01 -3.82
C VAL A 488 -0.65 -15.57 -2.62
N PRO A 489 -0.39 -15.09 -1.38
CA PRO A 489 -1.10 -15.54 -0.20
C PRO A 489 -2.58 -15.14 -0.26
N MET A 490 -3.45 -16.10 0.01
CA MET A 490 -4.88 -15.87 0.14
C MET A 490 -5.23 -15.38 1.55
N PRO A 491 -6.31 -14.60 1.72
CA PRO A 491 -6.75 -14.16 3.04
C PRO A 491 -7.08 -15.36 3.93
N THR A 492 -6.67 -15.29 5.20
CA THR A 492 -6.95 -16.29 6.23
C THR A 492 -8.13 -15.89 7.12
N SER A 493 -8.65 -14.67 6.97
CA SER A 493 -9.89 -14.21 7.60
C SER A 493 -11.09 -14.98 7.05
N SER A 494 -12.17 -15.04 7.81
CA SER A 494 -13.42 -15.69 7.40
C SER A 494 -14.50 -14.67 7.05
N GLY A 495 -15.50 -15.08 6.27
CA GLY A 495 -16.66 -14.26 5.97
C GLY A 495 -16.44 -13.21 4.86
N GLN A 496 -16.82 -11.96 5.12
CA GLN A 496 -16.84 -10.91 4.09
C GLN A 496 -15.42 -10.49 3.65
N ASP A 497 -14.50 -10.39 4.61
CA ASP A 497 -13.10 -10.05 4.36
C ASP A 497 -12.39 -11.10 3.51
N PHE A 498 -12.78 -12.38 3.67
CA PHE A 498 -12.29 -13.47 2.83
C PHE A 498 -12.67 -13.26 1.37
N MET A 499 -13.93 -12.91 1.11
CA MET A 499 -14.46 -12.73 -0.24
C MET A 499 -13.85 -11.51 -0.93
N GLU A 500 -13.68 -10.41 -0.20
CA GLU A 500 -13.04 -9.19 -0.73
C GLU A 500 -11.56 -9.43 -1.06
N GLY A 501 -10.81 -10.01 -0.11
CA GLY A 501 -9.40 -10.32 -0.31
C GLY A 501 -9.18 -11.35 -1.43
N THR A 502 -10.05 -12.35 -1.53
CA THR A 502 -10.04 -13.34 -2.60
C THR A 502 -10.32 -12.68 -3.95
N SER A 503 -11.38 -11.87 -4.04
CA SER A 503 -11.74 -11.15 -5.27
C SER A 503 -10.58 -10.28 -5.76
N ARG A 504 -9.88 -9.61 -4.84
CA ARG A 504 -8.68 -8.83 -5.15
C ARG A 504 -7.57 -9.71 -5.77
N VAL A 505 -7.21 -10.83 -5.12
CA VAL A 505 -6.17 -11.74 -5.64
C VAL A 505 -6.52 -12.28 -7.03
N PHE A 506 -7.77 -12.69 -7.26
CA PHE A 506 -8.20 -13.16 -8.58
C PHE A 506 -8.18 -12.05 -9.63
N LYS A 507 -8.58 -10.83 -9.27
CA LYS A 507 -8.56 -9.68 -10.17
C LYS A 507 -7.13 -9.33 -10.58
N GLU A 508 -6.20 -9.28 -9.62
CA GLU A 508 -4.78 -9.06 -9.88
C GLU A 508 -4.24 -10.13 -10.83
N GLU A 509 -4.48 -11.41 -10.55
CA GLU A 509 -4.01 -12.51 -11.40
C GLU A 509 -4.66 -12.53 -12.80
N MET A 510 -5.88 -12.02 -12.93
CA MET A 510 -6.50 -11.81 -14.25
C MET A 510 -5.91 -10.61 -15.01
N GLN A 511 -5.37 -9.60 -14.33
CA GLN A 511 -4.72 -8.45 -14.97
C GLN A 511 -3.31 -8.79 -15.49
N PHE A 512 -2.60 -9.71 -14.82
CA PHE A 512 -1.27 -10.17 -15.25
C PHE A 512 -1.29 -11.09 -16.49
N ILE A 513 -2.47 -11.53 -16.95
CA ILE A 513 -2.69 -12.43 -18.09
C ILE A 513 -3.15 -11.64 -19.31
#